data_AF-A0A8T1GW59-F1
#
_entry.id   AF-A0A8T1GW59-F1
#
_cell.length_a   1.000
_cell.length_b   1.000
_cell.length_c   1.000
_cell.angle_alpha   90.00
_cell.angle_beta   90.00
_cell.angle_gamma   90.00
#
_symmetry.space_group_name_H-M   'P 1'
#
loop_
_entity.id
_entity.type
_entity.pdbx_description
1 polymer ?
#
loop_
_entity_poly.entity_id
_entity_poly.type
_entity_poly.pdbx_seq_one_letter_code
_entity_poly.pdbx_strand_id
1 'polypeptide(L)' 'MDEATKVVTFMKGLGDGPVKTYLFREYPSTLEAAITLAMQEEFSLRQA' A
#
# COMPACT_ATOMS: atom_id res chain seq x y z
N MET A 1 11.73 4.13 -14.06
CA MET A 1 11.57 3.16 -12.96
C MET A 1 10.60 2.09 -13.40
N ASP A 2 10.97 0.83 -13.20
CA ASP A 2 10.06 -0.32 -13.31
C ASP A 2 8.97 -0.27 -12.22
N GLU A 3 7.92 -1.06 -12.41
CA GLU A 3 6.78 -1.15 -11.49
C GLU A 3 7.18 -1.58 -10.08
N ALA A 4 8.07 -2.56 -9.95
CA ALA A 4 8.49 -3.06 -8.64
C ALA A 4 9.19 -1.96 -7.84
N THR A 5 10.07 -1.18 -8.48
CA THR A 5 10.71 -0.02 -7.85
C THR A 5 9.69 1.04 -7.43
N LYS A 6 8.66 1.31 -8.25
CA LYS A 6 7.60 2.27 -7.90
C LYS A 6 6.79 1.81 -6.69
N VAL A 7 6.37 0.55 -6.68
CA VAL A 7 5.62 -0.06 -5.57
C VAL A 7 6.42 0.00 -4.28
N VAL A 8 7.67 -0.46 -4.30
CA VAL A 8 8.54 -0.45 -3.12
C VAL A 8 8.78 0.98 -2.62
N THR A 9 8.98 1.94 -3.52
CA THR A 9 9.15 3.35 -3.16
C THR A 9 7.89 3.91 -2.49
N PHE A 10 6.71 3.62 -3.04
CA PHE A 10 5.42 4.01 -2.44
C PHE A 10 5.26 3.41 -1.05
N MET A 11 5.41 2.08 -0.91
CA MET A 11 5.26 1.37 0.36
C MET A 11 6.26 1.83 1.43
N LYS A 12 7.49 2.19 1.02
CA LYS A 12 8.51 2.74 1.92
C LYS A 12 8.15 4.15 2.42
N GLY A 13 7.44 4.93 1.60
CA GLY A 13 6.96 6.28 1.96
C GLY A 13 5.78 6.28 2.94
N LEU A 14 5.14 5.12 3.17
CA LEU A 14 4.05 5.00 4.12
C LEU A 14 4.56 5.03 5.57
N GLY A 15 3.79 5.70 6.43
CA GLY A 15 3.97 5.61 7.88
C GLY A 15 3.77 4.19 8.39
N ASP A 16 4.42 3.85 9.50
CA ASP A 16 4.22 2.55 10.13
C ASP A 16 2.79 2.43 10.66
N GLY A 17 2.11 1.33 10.31
CA GLY A 17 0.71 1.15 10.61
C GLY A 17 0.04 0.00 9.85
N PRO A 18 -1.27 -0.20 10.06
CA PRO A 18 -2.05 -1.27 9.43
C PRO A 18 -2.01 -1.23 7.90
N VAL A 19 -2.14 -0.04 7.28
CA VAL A 19 -2.05 0.12 5.82
C VAL A 19 -0.73 -0.42 5.25
N LYS A 20 0.40 -0.02 5.85
CA LYS A 20 1.73 -0.49 5.43
C LYS A 20 1.89 -1.99 5.67
N THR A 21 1.43 -2.49 6.81
CA THR A 21 1.47 -3.93 7.15
C THR A 21 0.66 -4.77 6.17
N TYR A 22 -0.53 -4.29 5.79
CA TYR A 22 -1.40 -4.95 4.82
C TYR A 22 -0.75 -5.02 3.44
N LEU A 23 -0.19 -3.90 2.96
CA LEU A 23 0.50 -3.86 1.66
C LEU A 23 1.75 -4.74 1.62
N PHE A 24 2.48 -4.89 2.74
CA PHE A 24 3.61 -5.83 2.82
C PHE A 24 3.18 -7.29 2.72
N ARG A 25 1.97 -7.61 3.18
CA ARG A 25 1.40 -8.95 3.08
C ARG A 25 0.86 -9.25 1.69
N GLU A 26 0.11 -8.32 1.10
CA GLU A 26 -0.51 -8.51 -0.22
C GLU A 26 0.51 -8.40 -1.37
N TYR A 27 1.57 -7.61 -1.17
CA TYR A 27 2.66 -7.38 -2.12
C TYR A 27 2.17 -7.08 -3.56
N PRO A 28 1.48 -5.94 -3.76
CA PRO A 28 0.86 -5.59 -5.04
C PRO A 28 1.89 -5.53 -6.17
N SER A 29 1.52 -6.02 -7.34
CA SER A 29 2.42 -6.06 -8.51
C SER A 29 2.50 -4.73 -9.28
N THR A 30 1.57 -3.81 -9.02
CA THR A 30 1.47 -2.51 -9.70
C THR A 30 1.31 -1.36 -8.72
N LEU A 31 1.77 -0.17 -9.09
CA LEU A 31 1.59 1.01 -8.25
C LEU A 31 0.11 1.35 -8.04
N GLU A 32 -0.71 1.17 -9.08
CA GLU A 32 -2.15 1.41 -9.00
C GLU A 32 -2.81 0.49 -7.96
N ALA A 33 -2.51 -0.81 -8.00
CA ALA A 33 -3.02 -1.75 -7.01
C ALA A 33 -2.55 -1.37 -5.59
N ALA A 34 -1.30 -0.95 -5.42
CA ALA A 34 -0.79 -0.49 -4.13
C ALA A 34 -1.56 0.73 -3.59
N ILE A 35 -1.90 1.69 -4.45
CA ILE A 35 -2.69 2.88 -4.07
C ILE A 35 -4.12 2.48 -3.72
N THR A 36 -4.78 1.67 -4.56
CA THR A 36 -6.16 1.23 -4.33
C THR A 36 -6.29 0.49 -3.00
N LEU A 37 -5.38 -0.47 -2.74
CA LEU A 37 -5.36 -1.22 -1.49
C LEU A 37 -5.07 -0.31 -0.28
N ALA A 38 -4.15 0.67 -0.43
CA ALA A 38 -3.85 1.62 0.63
C ALA A 38 -5.08 2.45 1.02
N MET A 39 -5.82 2.96 0.03
CA MET A 39 -7.03 3.75 0.24
C MET A 39 -8.16 2.91 0.84
N GLN A 40 -8.33 1.67 0.38
CA GLN A 40 -9.34 0.75 0.93
C GLN A 40 -9.07 0.44 2.39
N GLU A 41 -7.83 0.07 2.74
CA GLU A 41 -7.46 -0.23 4.12
C GLU A 41 -7.57 1.01 5.03
N GLU A 42 -7.13 2.18 4.55
CA GLU A 42 -7.33 3.43 5.30
C GLU A 42 -8.82 3.73 5.53
N PHE A 43 -9.67 3.51 4.53
CA PHE A 43 -11.11 3.71 4.66
C PHE A 43 -11.74 2.72 5.65
N SER A 44 -11.40 1.44 5.56
CA SER A 44 -11.85 0.41 6.50
C SER A 44 -11.48 0.74 7.95
N LEU A 45 -10.27 1.25 8.18
CA LEU A 45 -9.83 1.68 9.52
C LEU A 45 -10.60 2.89 10.06
N ARG A 46 -11.08 3.78 9.18
CA ARG A 46 -11.87 4.95 9.57
C ARG A 46 -13.36 4.63 9.76
N GLN A 47 -13.84 3.51 9.22
CA GLN A 47 -15.22 3.04 9.40
C GLN A 47 -15.39 2.09 10.59
N ALA A 48 -14.31 1.46 11.06
CA ALA A 48 -14.28 0.59 12.24
C ALA A 48 -14.35 1.40 13.54
#